data_AF-A0A1F7SKR0-F1
#
_entry.id   AF-A0A1F7SKR0-F1
#
_cell.length_a   1.000
_cell.length_b   1.000
_cell.length_c   1.000
_cell.angle_alpha   90.00
_cell.angle_beta   90.00
_cell.angle_gamma   90.00
#
_symmetry.space_group_name_H-M   'P 1'
#
loop_
_entity.id
_entity.type
_entity.pdbx_description
1 polymer ?
#
loop_
_entity_poly.entity_id
_entity_poly.type
_entity_poly.pdbx_seq_one_letter_code
_entity_poly.pdbx_strand_id
1 'polypeptide(L)'
;MTSIRIRSKEFYNELLSESCALHRAIFSSNAPPDVSKKYVIAHDYYLTETTDKDLLWMKRALQLGLDLEALEIVLRIVSKEHILVRKVKILVYICESFCAYYSAFVNEHSQRGNALAILFYHATRSVYKFLKGTFLLLRYRGLENENV
;
A
#
# COMPACT_ATOMS: atom_id res chain seq x y z
N MET A 1 19.58 3.81 29.90
CA MET A 1 19.85 3.29 28.54
C MET A 1 18.78 2.26 28.14
N THR A 2 17.51 2.67 28.09
CA THR A 2 16.37 1.74 27.85
C THR A 2 15.46 2.19 26.70
N SER A 3 15.70 3.38 26.14
CA SER A 3 14.78 4.05 25.21
C SER A 3 14.95 3.60 23.74
N ILE A 4 16.15 3.18 23.31
CA ILE A 4 16.42 2.87 21.90
C ILE A 4 15.85 1.51 21.47
N ARG A 5 15.89 0.50 22.37
CA ARG A 5 15.46 -0.88 22.06
C ARG A 5 13.93 -1.06 22.06
N ILE A 6 13.22 -0.22 22.81
CA ILE A 6 11.75 -0.21 22.84
C ILE A 6 11.23 0.44 21.55
N ARG A 7 11.86 1.55 21.12
CA ARG A 7 11.53 2.23 19.86
C ARG A 7 11.67 1.31 18.64
N SER A 8 12.69 0.44 18.60
CA SER A 8 12.84 -0.51 17.48
C SER A 8 11.79 -1.61 17.47
N LYS A 9 11.33 -2.09 18.64
CA LYS A 9 10.34 -3.16 18.72
C LYS A 9 8.92 -2.66 18.44
N GLU A 10 8.57 -1.48 18.95
CA GLU A 10 7.28 -0.85 18.65
C GLU A 10 7.18 -0.50 17.15
N PHE A 11 8.22 0.13 16.60
CA PHE A 11 8.27 0.46 15.17
C PHE A 11 8.20 -0.79 14.28
N TYR A 12 8.89 -1.87 14.67
CA TYR A 12 8.78 -3.16 14.00
C TYR A 12 7.34 -3.68 13.97
N ASN A 13 6.63 -3.63 15.09
CA ASN A 13 5.23 -4.07 15.16
C ASN A 13 4.29 -3.15 14.37
N GLU A 14 4.54 -1.85 14.37
CA GLU A 14 3.81 -0.88 13.53
C GLU A 14 3.96 -1.23 12.05
N LEU A 15 5.19 -1.48 11.58
CA LEU A 15 5.45 -1.87 10.19
C LEU A 15 4.82 -3.22 9.81
N LEU A 16 4.76 -4.20 10.72
CA LEU A 16 4.04 -5.45 10.49
C LEU A 16 2.52 -5.23 10.36
N SER A 17 1.95 -4.32 11.16
CA SER A 17 0.53 -3.98 11.06
C SER A 17 0.22 -3.26 9.76
N GLU A 18 1.11 -2.36 9.35
CA GLU A 18 1.05 -1.63 8.09
C GLU A 18 1.15 -2.58 6.89
N SER A 19 2.08 -3.53 6.91
CA SER A 19 2.23 -4.52 5.83
C SER A 19 0.96 -5.35 5.65
N CYS A 20 0.33 -5.74 6.75
CA CYS A 20 -0.96 -6.42 6.72
C CYS A 20 -2.08 -5.54 6.14
N ALA A 21 -2.14 -4.27 6.52
CA ALA A 21 -3.14 -3.32 6.03
C ALA A 21 -2.99 -3.07 4.51
N LEU A 22 -1.76 -2.83 4.05
CA LEU A 22 -1.44 -2.64 2.63
C LEU A 22 -1.75 -3.91 1.83
N HIS A 23 -1.37 -5.08 2.34
CA HIS A 23 -1.66 -6.35 1.68
C HIS A 23 -3.16 -6.62 1.59
N ARG A 24 -3.92 -6.31 2.65
CA ARG A 24 -5.38 -6.43 2.62
C ARG A 24 -6.00 -5.47 1.62
N ALA A 25 -5.49 -4.25 1.50
CA ALA A 25 -5.97 -3.29 0.50
C ALA A 25 -5.77 -3.82 -0.93
N ILE A 26 -4.64 -4.47 -1.22
CA ILE A 26 -4.30 -4.92 -2.59
C ILE A 26 -4.86 -6.31 -2.91
N PHE A 27 -4.61 -7.28 -2.03
CA PHE A 27 -4.90 -8.70 -2.25
C PHE A 27 -6.13 -9.21 -1.47
N SER A 28 -6.87 -8.31 -0.81
CA SER A 28 -8.09 -8.64 -0.05
C SER A 28 -7.91 -9.74 1.02
N SER A 29 -6.68 -9.93 1.50
CA SER A 29 -6.30 -10.97 2.47
C SER A 29 -5.20 -10.48 3.41
N ASN A 30 -4.95 -11.19 4.51
CA ASN A 30 -3.86 -10.82 5.42
C ASN A 30 -2.51 -11.21 4.83
N ALA A 31 -1.49 -10.38 5.07
CA ALA A 31 -0.14 -10.69 4.63
C ALA A 31 0.38 -11.94 5.38
N PRO A 32 0.91 -12.94 4.67
CA PRO A 32 1.64 -14.03 5.30
C PRO A 32 2.79 -13.49 6.19
N PRO A 33 3.15 -14.18 7.27
CA PRO A 33 4.23 -13.74 8.15
C PRO A 33 5.55 -13.49 7.43
N ASP A 34 5.87 -14.33 6.43
CA ASP A 34 7.12 -14.21 5.66
C ASP A 34 7.14 -12.98 4.75
N VAL A 35 5.99 -12.65 4.15
CA VAL A 35 5.82 -11.41 3.35
C VAL A 35 6.00 -10.19 4.25
N SER A 36 5.36 -10.20 5.43
CA SER A 36 5.45 -9.09 6.39
C SER A 36 6.86 -8.90 6.94
N LYS A 37 7.59 -9.98 7.25
CA LYS A 37 8.99 -9.89 7.68
C LYS A 37 9.89 -9.34 6.58
N LYS A 38 9.75 -9.83 5.34
CA LYS A 38 10.51 -9.30 4.19
C LYS A 38 10.16 -7.84 3.93
N TYR A 39 8.92 -7.44 4.15
CA TYR A 39 8.49 -6.05 4.01
C TYR A 39 9.24 -5.13 4.98
N VAL A 40 9.33 -5.50 6.26
CA VAL A 40 10.08 -4.70 7.25
C VAL A 40 11.55 -4.57 6.85
N ILE A 41 12.18 -5.68 6.44
CA ILE A 41 13.58 -5.67 5.99
C ILE A 41 13.77 -4.76 4.77
N ALA A 42 12.88 -4.85 3.78
CA ALA A 42 12.94 -4.03 2.57
C ALA A 42 12.64 -2.55 2.87
N HIS A 43 11.74 -2.27 3.82
CA HIS A 43 11.48 -0.92 4.29
C HIS A 43 12.76 -0.29 4.85
N ASP A 44 13.43 -0.97 5.79
CA ASP A 44 14.65 -0.44 6.40
C ASP A 44 15.79 -0.24 5.37
N TYR A 45 15.81 -1.04 4.30
CA TYR A 45 16.83 -0.93 3.26
C TYR A 45 16.54 0.14 2.19
N TYR A 46 15.29 0.26 1.72
CA TYR A 46 14.91 1.10 0.57
C TYR A 46 14.21 2.42 0.94
N LEU A 47 13.75 2.56 2.19
CA LEU A 47 13.00 3.73 2.68
C LEU A 47 13.78 4.49 3.77
N THR A 48 15.09 4.62 3.60
CA THR A 48 16.00 5.31 4.53
C THR A 48 15.75 6.82 4.63
N GLU A 49 15.19 7.43 3.59
CA GLU A 49 14.92 8.89 3.50
C GLU A 49 13.48 9.27 3.89
N THR A 50 12.77 8.40 4.60
CA THR A 50 11.38 8.68 5.00
C THR A 50 11.36 9.77 6.07
N THR A 51 10.61 10.85 5.83
CA THR A 51 10.49 11.94 6.80
C THR A 51 9.50 11.60 7.92
N ASP A 52 9.62 12.25 9.08
CA ASP A 52 8.61 12.10 10.15
C ASP A 52 7.19 12.48 9.67
N LYS A 53 7.09 13.39 8.69
CA LYS A 53 5.82 13.77 8.05
C LYS A 53 5.20 12.59 7.30
N ASP A 54 6.00 11.84 6.55
CA ASP A 54 5.54 10.67 5.80
C ASP A 54 5.04 9.55 6.72
N LEU A 55 5.75 9.32 7.83
CA LEU A 55 5.34 8.35 8.85
C LEU A 55 4.04 8.76 9.53
N LEU A 56 3.89 10.04 9.87
CA LEU A 56 2.67 10.57 10.47
C LEU A 56 1.48 10.47 9.51
N TRP A 57 1.69 10.80 8.23
CA TRP A 57 0.66 10.69 7.20
C TRP A 57 0.18 9.24 7.07
N MET A 58 1.10 8.28 6.98
CA MET A 58 0.77 6.85 6.90
C MET A 58 -0.02 6.39 8.13
N LYS A 59 0.43 6.77 9.32
CA LYS A 59 -0.25 6.44 10.58
C LYS A 59 -1.68 6.99 10.61
N ARG A 60 -1.88 8.25 10.21
CA ARG A 60 -3.22 8.86 10.12
C ARG A 60 -4.10 8.17 9.08
N ALA A 61 -3.56 7.86 7.89
CA ALA A 61 -4.30 7.16 6.83
C ALA A 61 -4.79 5.78 7.29
N LEU A 62 -3.95 5.04 8.03
CA LEU A 62 -4.31 3.74 8.61
C LEU A 62 -5.35 3.88 9.73
N GLN A 63 -5.19 4.83 10.64
CA GLN A 63 -6.12 5.07 11.75
C GLN A 63 -7.51 5.47 11.26
N LEU A 64 -7.59 6.28 10.21
CA LEU A 64 -8.85 6.68 9.59
C LEU A 64 -9.47 5.59 8.72
N GLY A 65 -8.79 4.45 8.52
CA GLY A 65 -9.27 3.35 7.69
C GLY A 65 -9.46 3.77 6.23
N LEU A 66 -8.61 4.66 5.72
CA LEU A 66 -8.73 5.15 4.35
C LEU A 66 -8.48 4.01 3.36
N ASP A 67 -9.12 4.12 2.19
CA ASP A 67 -8.93 3.18 1.10
C ASP A 67 -7.54 3.40 0.47
N LEU A 68 -6.55 2.66 0.97
CA LEU A 68 -5.14 2.78 0.58
C LEU A 68 -4.93 2.46 -0.91
N GLU A 69 -5.73 1.55 -1.47
CA GLU A 69 -5.63 1.20 -2.88
C GLU A 69 -6.11 2.36 -3.76
N ALA A 70 -7.26 2.96 -3.42
CA ALA A 70 -7.78 4.12 -4.13
C ALA A 70 -6.83 5.33 -4.02
N LEU A 71 -6.26 5.56 -2.83
CA LEU A 71 -5.27 6.63 -2.62
C LEU A 71 -4.00 6.39 -3.41
N GLU A 72 -3.48 5.17 -3.43
CA GLU A 72 -2.26 4.82 -4.17
C GLU A 72 -2.43 5.06 -5.67
N ILE A 73 -3.57 4.69 -6.26
CA ILE A 73 -3.85 4.90 -7.69
C ILE A 73 -3.72 6.39 -8.07
N VAL A 74 -4.29 7.27 -7.25
CA VAL A 74 -4.28 8.71 -7.52
C VAL A 74 -2.91 9.31 -7.22
N LEU A 75 -2.32 8.95 -6.08
CA LEU A 75 -0.99 9.43 -5.69
C LEU A 75 0.08 8.97 -6.68
N ARG A 76 -0.02 7.79 -7.27
CA ARG A 76 0.90 7.32 -8.32
C ARG A 76 0.92 8.24 -9.54
N ILE A 77 -0.23 8.86 -9.86
CA ILE A 77 -0.37 9.79 -10.99
C ILE A 77 0.15 11.18 -10.62
N VAL A 78 -0.14 11.64 -9.40
CA VAL A 78 0.22 13.00 -8.93
C VAL A 78 1.68 13.09 -8.45
N SER A 79 2.12 12.13 -7.62
CA SER A 79 3.44 12.09 -6.99
C SER A 79 3.95 10.65 -6.84
N LYS A 80 4.78 10.22 -7.80
CA LYS A 80 5.39 8.88 -7.79
C LYS A 80 6.32 8.63 -6.60
N GLU A 81 6.87 9.70 -6.03
CA GLU A 81 7.77 9.65 -4.87
C GLU A 81 7.04 9.60 -3.52
N HIS A 82 5.70 9.68 -3.53
CA HIS A 82 4.91 9.64 -2.31
C HIS A 82 5.13 8.34 -1.53
N ILE A 83 5.22 8.44 -0.20
CA ILE A 83 5.57 7.32 0.69
C ILE A 83 4.66 6.10 0.50
N LEU A 84 3.35 6.31 0.35
CA LEU A 84 2.39 5.23 0.11
C LEU A 84 2.70 4.45 -1.19
N VAL A 85 3.01 5.15 -2.27
CA VAL A 85 3.32 4.54 -3.58
C VAL A 85 4.58 3.70 -3.46
N ARG A 86 5.62 4.22 -2.81
CA ARG A 86 6.88 3.50 -2.57
C ARG A 86 6.67 2.26 -1.70
N LYS A 87 5.91 2.37 -0.61
CA LYS A 87 5.58 1.25 0.28
C LYS A 87 4.76 0.17 -0.42
N VAL A 88 3.76 0.55 -1.21
CA VAL A 88 2.97 -0.39 -2.02
C VAL A 88 3.85 -1.08 -3.06
N LYS A 89 4.72 -0.32 -3.74
CA LYS A 89 5.66 -0.88 -4.73
C LYS A 89 6.56 -1.95 -4.10
N ILE A 90 7.16 -1.67 -2.93
CA ILE A 90 7.97 -2.66 -2.19
C ILE A 90 7.16 -3.91 -1.88
N LEU A 91 5.93 -3.76 -1.36
CA LEU A 91 5.07 -4.89 -1.04
C LEU A 91 4.77 -5.75 -2.27
N VAL A 92 4.42 -5.11 -3.40
CA VAL A 92 4.12 -5.81 -4.66
C VAL A 92 5.33 -6.58 -5.17
N TYR A 93 6.52 -5.98 -5.18
CA TYR A 93 7.76 -6.67 -5.57
C TYR A 93 8.07 -7.87 -4.68
N ILE A 94 7.84 -7.74 -3.37
CA ILE A 94 8.01 -8.88 -2.46
C ILE A 94 7.04 -9.98 -2.84
N CYS A 95 5.75 -9.67 -3.04
CA CYS A 95 4.74 -10.67 -3.38
C CYS A 95 5.03 -11.37 -4.70
N GLU A 96 5.54 -10.65 -5.71
CA GLU A 96 5.95 -11.20 -7.00
C GLU A 96 7.02 -12.32 -6.85
N SER A 97 7.88 -12.24 -5.83
CA SER A 97 8.89 -13.26 -5.54
C SER A 97 8.34 -14.55 -4.92
N PHE A 98 7.07 -14.59 -4.52
CA PHE A 98 6.44 -15.76 -3.91
C PHE A 98 5.53 -16.49 -4.90
N CYS A 99 5.73 -17.79 -5.04
CA CYS A 99 4.92 -18.65 -5.92
C CYS A 99 3.42 -18.59 -5.60
N ALA A 100 3.04 -18.35 -4.33
CA ALA A 100 1.64 -18.21 -3.92
C ALA A 100 0.89 -17.05 -4.62
N TYR A 101 1.59 -16.05 -5.16
CA TYR A 101 0.97 -14.93 -5.88
C TYR A 101 1.08 -15.06 -7.40
N TYR A 102 1.63 -16.15 -7.92
CA TYR A 102 1.89 -16.29 -9.35
C TYR A 102 0.64 -16.04 -10.20
N SER A 103 -0.50 -16.62 -9.82
CA SER A 103 -1.79 -16.43 -10.51
C SER A 103 -2.34 -15.00 -10.45
N ALA A 104 -1.88 -14.18 -9.50
CA ALA A 104 -2.27 -12.77 -9.40
C ALA A 104 -1.48 -11.88 -10.37
N PHE A 105 -0.26 -12.30 -10.75
CA PHE A 105 0.62 -11.55 -11.64
C PHE A 105 0.63 -12.09 -13.08
N VAL A 106 0.48 -13.40 -13.24
CA VAL A 106 0.50 -14.10 -14.52
C VAL A 106 -0.87 -14.69 -14.78
N ASN A 107 -1.45 -14.30 -15.91
CA ASN A 107 -2.74 -14.81 -16.34
C ASN A 107 -2.58 -16.17 -17.03
N GLU A 108 -2.68 -17.26 -16.27
CA GLU A 108 -2.51 -18.63 -16.79
C GLU A 108 -3.69 -19.11 -17.66
N HIS A 109 -4.89 -18.56 -17.47
CA HIS A 109 -6.11 -19.06 -18.11
C HIS A 109 -6.69 -18.06 -19.13
N SER A 110 -6.64 -18.45 -20.41
CA SER A 110 -7.25 -17.69 -21.52
C SER A 110 -8.78 -17.86 -21.55
N GLN A 111 -9.52 -17.00 -20.85
CA GLN A 111 -10.98 -16.96 -20.93
C GLN A 111 -11.47 -16.06 -22.08
N ARG A 112 -11.34 -16.54 -23.33
CA ARG A 112 -11.65 -15.74 -24.54
C ARG A 112 -13.10 -15.23 -24.62
N GLY A 113 -14.08 -15.96 -24.09
CA GLY A 113 -15.50 -15.61 -24.21
C GLY A 113 -15.96 -14.46 -23.30
N ASN A 114 -15.39 -14.34 -22.10
CA ASN A 114 -15.77 -13.33 -21.10
C ASN A 114 -14.73 -12.23 -20.89
N ALA A 115 -13.64 -12.23 -21.66
CA ALA A 115 -12.55 -11.27 -21.53
C ALA A 115 -13.04 -9.81 -21.62
N LEU A 116 -13.97 -9.50 -22.53
CA LEU A 116 -14.51 -8.14 -22.69
C LEU A 116 -15.33 -7.68 -21.49
N ALA A 117 -16.20 -8.56 -20.94
CA ALA A 117 -17.01 -8.24 -19.77
C ALA A 117 -16.13 -8.06 -18.52
N ILE A 118 -15.14 -8.94 -18.34
CA ILE A 118 -14.14 -8.84 -17.27
C ILE A 118 -13.35 -7.54 -17.42
N LEU A 119 -12.87 -7.21 -18.63
CA LEU A 119 -12.15 -5.96 -18.89
C LEU A 119 -13.00 -4.74 -18.58
N PHE A 120 -14.27 -4.72 -19.01
CA PHE A 120 -15.19 -3.61 -18.73
C PHE A 120 -15.45 -3.46 -17.23
N TYR A 121 -15.65 -4.57 -16.51
CA TYR A 121 -15.77 -4.56 -15.05
C TYR A 121 -14.53 -3.99 -14.37
N HIS A 122 -13.33 -4.42 -14.77
CA HIS A 122 -12.09 -3.89 -14.22
C HIS A 122 -11.85 -2.43 -14.59
N ALA A 123 -12.22 -1.99 -15.80
CA ALA A 123 -12.13 -0.61 -16.22
C ALA A 123 -13.04 0.29 -15.39
N THR A 124 -14.32 -0.07 -15.25
CA THR A 124 -15.29 0.69 -14.43
C THR A 124 -14.90 0.72 -12.96
N ARG A 125 -14.43 -0.41 -12.40
CA ARG A 125 -13.88 -0.47 -11.04
C ARG A 125 -12.65 0.43 -10.86
N SER A 126 -11.78 0.51 -11.86
CA SER A 126 -10.59 1.36 -11.82
C SER A 126 -10.97 2.84 -11.84
N VAL A 127 -11.93 3.24 -12.68
CA VAL A 127 -12.48 4.60 -12.71
C VAL A 127 -13.13 4.95 -11.37
N TYR A 128 -13.92 4.05 -10.79
CA TYR A 128 -14.53 4.24 -9.48
C TYR A 128 -13.49 4.48 -8.38
N LYS A 129 -12.42 3.66 -8.34
CA LYS A 129 -11.32 3.82 -7.39
C LYS A 129 -10.56 5.13 -7.59
N PHE A 130 -10.35 5.53 -8.84
CA PHE A 130 -9.71 6.82 -9.15
C PHE A 130 -10.55 8.00 -8.63
N LEU A 131 -11.86 8.00 -8.87
CA LEU A 131 -12.77 9.04 -8.34
C LEU A 131 -12.80 9.03 -6.80
N LYS A 132 -12.89 7.85 -6.19
CA LYS A 132 -12.87 7.68 -4.73
C LYS A 132 -11.56 8.19 -4.12
N GLY A 133 -10.42 7.83 -4.71
CA GLY A 133 -9.10 8.29 -4.28
C GLY A 133 -8.96 9.81 -4.39
N THR A 134 -9.48 10.40 -5.47
CA THR A 134 -9.47 11.85 -5.68
C THR A 134 -10.33 12.56 -4.64
N PHE A 135 -11.53 12.04 -4.37
CA PHE A 135 -12.39 12.57 -3.32
C PHE A 135 -11.74 12.48 -1.94
N LEU A 136 -11.11 11.36 -1.60
CA LEU A 136 -10.39 11.18 -0.33
C LEU A 136 -9.22 12.15 -0.23
N LEU A 137 -8.41 12.29 -1.28
CA LEU A 137 -7.28 13.22 -1.31
C LEU A 137 -7.74 14.68 -1.14
N LEU A 138 -8.84 15.08 -1.79
CA LEU A 138 -9.41 16.42 -1.66
C LEU A 138 -10.00 16.65 -0.26
N ARG A 139 -10.76 15.69 0.27
CA ARG A 139 -11.38 15.78 1.60
C ARG A 139 -10.35 15.81 2.72
N TYR A 140 -9.28 15.05 2.57
CA TYR A 140 -8.22 14.90 3.55
C TYR A 140 -6.92 15.60 3.12
N ARG A 141 -7.03 16.61 2.24
CA ARG A 141 -5.89 17.46 1.85
C ARG A 141 -5.23 18.15 3.06
N GLY A 142 -6.00 18.32 4.14
CA GLY A 142 -5.50 18.77 5.45
C GLY A 142 -4.49 17.81 6.11
N LEU A 143 -4.45 16.53 5.75
CA LEU A 143 -3.44 15.58 6.23
C LEU A 143 -2.02 15.98 5.81
N GLU A 144 -1.86 16.65 4.67
CA GLU A 144 -0.58 17.22 4.23
C GLU A 144 -0.31 18.61 4.85
N ASN A 145 -1.37 19.41 5.06
CA ASN A 145 -1.26 20.84 5.38
C ASN A 145 -1.31 21.21 6.88
N GLU A 146 -1.77 20.34 7.79
CA GLU A 146 -1.90 20.65 9.23
C GLU A 146 -0.57 20.74 10.01
N ASN A 147 0.59 20.85 9.34
CA ASN A 147 1.88 21.00 10.02
C ASN A 147 2.81 22.01 9.29
N VAL A 148 2.30 23.22 9.07
CA VAL A 148 3.13 24.44 8.97
C VAL A 148 2.93 25.23 10.26
#